data_AF-Q00LP4-F1
#
_entry.id   AF-Q00LP4-F1
#
_cell.length_a   1.000
_cell.length_b   1.000
_cell.length_c   1.000
_cell.angle_alpha   90.00
_cell.angle_beta   90.00
_cell.angle_gamma   90.00
#
_symmetry.space_group_name_H-M   'P 1'
#
loop_
_entity.id
_entity.type
_entity.pdbx_description
1 polymer ?
#
loop_
_entity_poly.entity_id
_entity_poly.type
_entity_poly.pdbx_seq_one_letter_code
_entity_poly.pdbx_strand_id
1 'polypeptide(L)'
;DVISQSREIDNQMRIHHLLSVYGEAMENGHKELAEVIIRCIKGKINPLGESLERVASNLFQHTEEEDQESYLKQESNKIIEAAFKAFYQIFPLGKFAHFAANSAIIEAMPDESQTIHIIDYDMGKGIQWPPIIKAMSQKRKILRLTSIKKSTSDHWRFEETKRRLVDYANLFGLTLQVDEMTFEELASELRRMKKRGKRSEWLVFNCMFQFSYMGKRMRRIDALEFLKLAKELLLANSSTHRGLVTFGDGEAMDNSHHNTNNTFLHTLTRICYITNRFSSHWNCIFPLILHKQELPWNLFF
;
A
#
# COMPACT_ATOMS: atom_id res chain seq x y z
N ASP A 1 34.68 15.63 -18.00
CA ASP A 1 34.18 14.37 -17.40
C ASP A 1 34.71 14.01 -16.01
N VAL A 2 35.89 14.44 -15.56
CA VAL A 2 36.26 14.32 -14.12
C VAL A 2 35.81 15.55 -13.29
N ILE A 3 35.84 16.74 -13.90
CA ILE A 3 35.45 18.01 -13.25
C ILE A 3 33.93 18.10 -13.05
N SER A 4 33.13 17.52 -13.95
CA SER A 4 31.67 17.43 -13.79
C SER A 4 31.30 16.53 -12.62
N GLN A 5 31.86 15.32 -12.56
CA GLN A 5 31.67 14.39 -11.44
C GLN A 5 32.12 14.99 -10.10
N SER A 6 33.24 15.72 -10.06
CA SER A 6 33.72 16.38 -8.82
C SER A 6 32.77 17.49 -8.34
N ARG A 7 32.23 18.31 -9.26
CA ARG A 7 31.24 19.35 -8.93
C ARG A 7 29.90 18.76 -8.49
N GLU A 8 29.52 17.63 -9.06
CA GLU A 8 28.30 16.90 -8.74
C GLU A 8 28.35 16.28 -7.34
N ILE A 9 29.47 15.66 -6.97
CA ILE A 9 29.72 15.16 -5.61
C ILE A 9 29.70 16.30 -4.58
N ASP A 10 30.32 17.45 -4.89
CA ASP A 10 30.35 18.63 -4.02
C ASP A 10 28.94 19.21 -3.79
N ASN A 11 28.10 19.26 -4.83
CA ASN A 11 26.71 19.70 -4.70
C ASN A 11 25.85 18.74 -3.87
N GLN A 12 26.01 17.42 -4.03
CA GLN A 12 25.31 16.43 -3.21
C GLN A 12 25.69 16.53 -1.73
N MET A 13 26.99 16.69 -1.42
CA MET A 13 27.45 16.89 -0.04
C MET A 13 26.89 18.18 0.59
N ARG A 14 26.80 19.26 -0.19
CA ARG A 14 26.23 20.53 0.27
C ARG A 14 24.75 20.43 0.59
N ILE A 15 23.95 19.80 -0.26
CA ILE A 15 22.52 19.60 0.02
C ILE A 15 22.33 18.69 1.22
N HIS A 16 23.11 17.62 1.34
CA HIS A 16 23.06 16.74 2.52
C HIS A 16 23.32 17.53 3.80
N HIS A 17 24.37 18.38 3.82
CA HIS A 17 24.67 19.21 4.97
C HIS A 17 23.54 20.20 5.28
N LEU A 18 23.00 20.89 4.28
CA LEU A 18 21.88 21.83 4.44
C LEU A 18 20.64 21.16 5.04
N LEU A 19 20.30 19.95 4.57
CA LEU A 19 19.20 19.18 5.12
C LEU A 19 19.46 18.74 6.56
N SER A 20 20.71 18.41 6.88
CA SER A 20 21.11 18.05 8.25
C SER A 20 20.97 19.21 9.22
N VAL A 21 21.51 20.38 8.87
CA VAL A 21 21.41 21.58 9.73
C VAL A 21 19.99 22.11 9.81
N TYR A 22 19.16 21.89 8.77
CA TYR A 22 17.72 22.18 8.84
C TYR A 22 17.03 21.32 9.90
N GLY A 23 17.28 20.01 9.91
CA GLY A 23 16.73 19.09 10.90
C GLY A 23 17.10 19.50 12.33
N GLU A 24 18.37 19.80 12.56
CA GLU A 24 18.89 20.25 13.86
C GLU A 24 18.29 21.61 14.30
N ALA A 25 18.14 22.56 13.38
CA ALA A 25 17.51 23.86 13.68
C ALA A 25 16.03 23.69 14.08
N MET A 26 15.29 22.82 13.40
CA MET A 26 13.89 22.52 13.72
C MET A 26 13.74 21.82 15.07
N GLU A 27 14.62 20.86 15.38
CA GLU A 27 14.63 20.13 16.66
C GLU A 27 14.92 21.06 17.84
N ASN A 28 15.85 22.00 17.68
CA ASN A 28 16.19 22.99 18.69
C ASN A 28 15.18 24.17 18.77
N GLY A 29 14.14 24.18 17.94
CA GLY A 29 13.13 25.24 17.92
C GLY A 29 13.60 26.56 17.31
N HIS A 30 14.74 26.57 16.60
CA HIS A 30 15.31 27.75 15.94
C HIS A 30 14.60 28.04 14.61
N LYS A 31 13.39 28.59 14.67
CA LYS A 31 12.53 28.81 13.49
C LYS A 31 13.14 29.77 12.47
N GLU A 32 13.71 30.88 12.93
CA GLU A 32 14.31 31.91 12.06
C GLU A 32 15.53 31.33 11.31
N LEU A 33 16.31 30.48 11.98
CA LEU A 33 17.43 29.77 11.36
C LEU A 33 16.94 28.75 10.33
N ALA A 34 15.89 27.99 10.66
CA ALA A 34 15.28 27.03 9.73
C ALA A 34 14.78 27.71 8.44
N GLU A 35 14.18 28.90 8.54
CA GLU A 35 13.73 29.69 7.39
C GLU A 35 14.89 30.18 6.51
N VAL A 36 16.01 30.57 7.11
CA VAL A 36 17.24 30.90 6.37
C VAL A 36 17.76 29.66 5.63
N ILE A 37 17.80 28.51 6.29
CA ILE A 37 18.30 27.27 5.70
C ILE A 37 17.39 26.81 4.55
N ILE A 38 16.06 26.93 4.66
CA ILE A 38 15.12 26.63 3.57
C ILE A 38 15.44 27.46 2.33
N ARG A 39 15.75 28.76 2.47
CA ARG A 39 16.14 29.61 1.33
C ARG A 39 17.42 29.13 0.66
N CYS A 40 18.41 28.69 1.45
CA CYS A 40 19.63 28.10 0.93
C CYS A 40 19.34 26.78 0.18
N ILE A 41 18.46 25.94 0.70
CA ILE A 41 18.02 24.70 0.04
C ILE A 41 17.33 25.02 -1.28
N LYS A 42 16.37 25.95 -1.31
CA LYS A 42 15.66 26.37 -2.53
C LYS A 42 16.58 26.85 -3.64
N GLY A 43 17.72 27.47 -3.31
CA GLY A 43 18.74 27.87 -4.29
C GLY A 43 19.60 26.72 -4.84
N LYS A 44 19.40 25.49 -4.36
CA LYS A 44 20.22 24.30 -4.68
C LYS A 44 19.40 23.09 -5.16
N ILE A 45 18.08 23.08 -4.96
CA ILE A 45 17.23 21.97 -5.43
C ILE A 45 17.09 21.97 -6.96
N ASN A 46 17.00 20.77 -7.51
CA ASN A 46 16.72 20.54 -8.92
C ASN A 46 15.76 19.33 -9.07
N PRO A 47 14.53 19.52 -9.56
CA PRO A 47 13.55 18.43 -9.72
C PRO A 47 13.95 17.41 -10.80
N LEU A 48 14.88 17.75 -11.69
CA LEU A 48 15.44 16.86 -12.71
C LEU A 48 16.89 16.46 -12.40
N GLY A 49 17.39 16.83 -11.21
CA GLY A 49 18.74 16.55 -10.77
C GLY A 49 18.91 15.16 -10.17
N GLU A 50 19.94 15.03 -9.36
CA GLU A 50 20.31 13.79 -8.68
C GLU A 50 19.28 13.40 -7.60
N SER A 51 19.39 12.18 -7.08
CA SER A 51 18.42 11.64 -6.11
C SER A 51 18.14 12.57 -4.92
N LEU A 52 19.19 13.14 -4.31
CA LEU A 52 19.02 14.02 -3.15
C LEU A 52 18.41 15.38 -3.52
N GLU A 53 18.73 15.91 -4.69
CA GLU A 53 18.13 17.15 -5.23
C GLU A 53 16.63 16.98 -5.46
N ARG A 54 16.23 15.85 -6.04
CA ARG A 54 14.81 15.54 -6.30
C ARG A 54 14.01 15.39 -5.00
N VAL A 55 14.60 14.73 -4.01
CA VAL A 55 14.00 14.57 -2.67
C VAL A 55 13.84 15.94 -2.00
N ALA A 56 14.88 16.75 -2.00
CA ALA A 56 14.83 18.11 -1.45
C ALA A 56 13.85 18.99 -2.22
N SER A 57 13.76 18.85 -3.55
CA SER A 57 12.75 19.55 -4.36
C SER A 57 11.34 19.17 -3.91
N ASN A 58 11.05 17.89 -3.75
CA ASN A 58 9.72 17.45 -3.31
C ASN A 58 9.36 17.97 -1.89
N LEU A 59 10.34 18.07 -0.99
CA LEU A 59 10.13 18.51 0.39
C LEU A 59 10.01 20.04 0.55
N PHE A 60 10.73 20.82 -0.24
CA PHE A 60 10.91 22.26 -0.01
C PHE A 60 10.35 23.15 -1.11
N GLN A 61 9.88 22.60 -2.25
CA GLN A 61 9.38 23.38 -3.40
C GLN A 61 7.94 23.89 -3.22
N HIS A 62 7.33 23.78 -2.03
CA HIS A 62 5.99 24.35 -1.80
C HIS A 62 5.98 25.84 -2.20
N THR A 63 5.18 26.12 -3.23
CA THR A 63 4.98 27.43 -3.86
C THR A 63 3.67 27.95 -3.31
N GLU A 64 3.65 29.18 -2.79
CA GLU A 64 2.51 29.79 -2.09
C GLU A 64 1.32 30.15 -3.02
N GLU A 65 1.29 29.64 -4.25
CA GLU A 65 0.26 29.92 -5.24
C GLU A 65 -0.80 28.80 -5.23
N GLU A 66 -1.93 29.05 -4.55
CA GLU A 66 -3.07 28.12 -4.44
C GLU A 66 -3.58 27.60 -5.80
N ASP A 67 -3.44 28.40 -6.87
CA ASP A 67 -3.85 28.02 -8.23
C ASP A 67 -2.97 26.92 -8.85
N GLN A 68 -1.64 26.94 -8.61
CA GLN A 68 -0.73 25.92 -9.12
C GLN A 68 -0.91 24.57 -8.41
N GLU A 69 -1.21 24.58 -7.11
CA GLU A 69 -1.44 23.35 -6.34
C GLU A 69 -2.67 22.59 -6.86
N SER A 70 -3.73 23.32 -7.23
CA SER A 70 -4.95 22.72 -7.78
C SER A 70 -4.70 22.01 -9.13
N TYR A 71 -3.92 22.62 -10.01
CA TYR A 71 -3.56 22.08 -11.32
C TYR A 71 -2.62 20.86 -11.20
N LEU A 72 -1.57 20.97 -10.38
CA LEU A 72 -0.64 19.86 -10.15
C LEU A 72 -1.34 18.65 -9.54
N LYS A 73 -2.30 18.88 -8.64
CA LYS A 73 -3.13 17.81 -8.07
C LYS A 73 -4.02 17.15 -9.12
N GLN A 74 -4.60 17.94 -10.03
CA GLN A 74 -5.40 17.43 -11.13
C GLN A 74 -4.56 16.59 -12.11
N GLU A 75 -3.38 17.07 -12.51
CA GLU A 75 -2.47 16.31 -13.38
C GLU A 75 -1.91 15.06 -12.70
N SER A 76 -1.56 15.15 -11.40
CA SER A 76 -1.15 14.00 -10.59
C SER A 76 -2.22 12.91 -10.60
N ASN A 77 -3.50 13.27 -10.40
CA ASN A 77 -4.60 12.32 -10.43
C ASN A 77 -4.71 11.55 -11.76
N LYS A 78 -4.29 12.13 -12.90
CA LYS A 78 -4.27 11.43 -14.19
C LYS A 78 -3.17 10.37 -14.28
N ILE A 79 -2.08 10.54 -13.53
CA ILE A 79 -0.89 9.69 -13.59
C ILE A 79 -0.86 8.67 -12.43
N ILE A 80 -1.67 8.85 -11.37
CA ILE A 80 -1.73 7.96 -10.19
C ILE A 80 -1.79 6.48 -10.59
N GLU A 81 -2.58 6.11 -11.58
CA GLU A 81 -2.70 4.72 -12.02
C GLU A 81 -1.42 4.18 -12.67
N ALA A 82 -0.80 4.95 -13.56
CA ALA A 82 0.47 4.58 -14.17
C ALA A 82 1.60 4.53 -13.12
N ALA A 83 1.63 5.49 -12.18
CA ALA A 83 2.58 5.53 -11.09
C ALA A 83 2.41 4.33 -10.14
N PHE A 84 1.17 3.98 -9.80
CA PHE A 84 0.83 2.79 -9.02
C PHE A 84 1.36 1.52 -9.70
N LYS A 85 1.07 1.37 -11.00
CA LYS A 85 1.51 0.22 -11.78
C LYS A 85 3.03 0.12 -11.80
N ALA A 86 3.72 1.22 -12.08
CA ALA A 86 5.18 1.27 -12.05
C ALA A 86 5.72 0.92 -10.66
N PHE A 87 5.16 1.49 -9.59
CA PHE A 87 5.58 1.23 -8.22
C PHE A 87 5.41 -0.25 -7.85
N TYR A 88 4.27 -0.84 -8.14
CA TYR A 88 4.00 -2.26 -7.85
C TYR A 88 4.84 -3.20 -8.74
N GLN A 89 5.19 -2.77 -9.97
CA GLN A 89 6.07 -3.52 -10.86
C GLN A 89 7.51 -3.50 -10.38
N ILE A 90 8.00 -2.31 -10.03
CA ILE A 90 9.34 -2.07 -9.50
C ILE A 90 9.40 -2.67 -8.10
N PHE A 91 8.83 -2.04 -7.08
CA PHE A 91 9.03 -2.44 -5.68
C PHE A 91 8.30 -3.73 -5.28
N PRO A 92 8.98 -4.70 -4.65
CA PRO A 92 8.40 -6.01 -4.33
C PRO A 92 7.56 -6.01 -3.05
N LEU A 93 7.53 -4.91 -2.29
CA LEU A 93 6.92 -4.87 -0.95
C LEU A 93 5.44 -5.27 -0.98
N GLY A 94 4.67 -4.67 -1.88
CA GLY A 94 3.25 -4.99 -2.02
C GLY A 94 2.98 -6.39 -2.53
N LYS A 95 3.76 -6.81 -3.54
CA LYS A 95 3.68 -8.18 -4.08
C LYS A 95 3.97 -9.22 -3.01
N PHE A 96 4.98 -8.98 -2.18
CA PHE A 96 5.35 -9.88 -1.10
C PHE A 96 4.24 -9.99 -0.04
N ALA A 97 3.68 -8.84 0.39
CA ALA A 97 2.58 -8.83 1.35
C ALA A 97 1.33 -9.56 0.82
N HIS A 98 0.93 -9.26 -0.42
CA HIS A 98 -0.17 -9.95 -1.08
C HIS A 98 0.10 -11.45 -1.26
N PHE A 99 1.32 -11.83 -1.64
CA PHE A 99 1.71 -13.24 -1.78
C PHE A 99 1.66 -13.97 -0.44
N ALA A 100 2.20 -13.38 0.63
CA ALA A 100 2.21 -13.97 1.96
C ALA A 100 0.78 -14.16 2.48
N ALA A 101 -0.07 -13.14 2.38
CA ALA A 101 -1.47 -13.24 2.79
C ALA A 101 -2.24 -14.26 1.96
N ASN A 102 -2.11 -14.23 0.63
CA ASN A 102 -2.79 -15.20 -0.24
C ASN A 102 -2.34 -16.64 0.04
N SER A 103 -1.05 -16.85 0.31
CA SER A 103 -0.51 -18.16 0.66
C SER A 103 -1.11 -18.65 1.98
N ALA A 104 -1.14 -17.80 3.01
CA ALA A 104 -1.76 -18.12 4.29
C ALA A 104 -3.26 -18.43 4.15
N ILE A 105 -3.99 -17.69 3.30
CA ILE A 105 -5.40 -17.94 2.99
C ILE A 105 -5.57 -19.32 2.35
N ILE A 106 -4.77 -19.66 1.35
CA ILE A 106 -4.88 -20.94 0.64
C ILE A 106 -4.51 -22.12 1.57
N GLU A 107 -3.50 -21.95 2.42
CA GLU A 107 -3.01 -22.98 3.34
C GLU A 107 -3.97 -23.25 4.50
N ALA A 108 -4.52 -22.19 5.11
CA ALA A 108 -5.42 -22.32 6.26
C ALA A 108 -6.86 -22.69 5.87
N MET A 109 -7.17 -22.72 4.58
CA MET A 109 -8.51 -22.98 4.06
C MET A 109 -8.95 -24.42 4.34
N PRO A 110 -10.09 -24.62 5.04
CA PRO A 110 -10.61 -25.95 5.28
C PRO A 110 -11.15 -26.60 3.99
N ASP A 111 -10.91 -27.90 3.85
CA ASP A 111 -11.39 -28.67 2.71
C ASP A 111 -12.93 -28.75 2.71
N GLU A 112 -13.55 -28.84 3.89
CA GLU A 112 -15.00 -28.93 4.08
C GLU A 112 -15.76 -27.63 3.76
N SER A 113 -15.08 -26.48 3.70
CA SER A 113 -15.71 -25.19 3.46
C SER A 113 -15.99 -24.97 1.96
N GLN A 114 -17.26 -25.01 1.56
CA GLN A 114 -17.63 -24.82 0.15
C GLN A 114 -17.55 -23.36 -0.30
N THR A 115 -17.81 -22.42 0.62
CA THR A 115 -17.82 -20.99 0.34
C THR A 115 -16.75 -20.29 1.16
N ILE A 116 -15.93 -19.50 0.48
CA ILE A 116 -14.89 -18.66 1.08
C ILE A 116 -15.33 -17.21 0.94
N HIS A 117 -15.43 -16.50 2.06
CA HIS A 117 -15.81 -15.10 2.08
C HIS A 117 -14.65 -14.27 2.61
N ILE A 118 -14.07 -13.49 1.72
CA ILE A 118 -12.99 -12.56 2.03
C ILE A 118 -13.58 -11.17 2.21
N ILE A 119 -13.29 -10.57 3.36
CA ILE A 119 -13.61 -9.20 3.73
C ILE A 119 -12.29 -8.44 3.69
N ASP A 120 -12.11 -7.65 2.64
CA ASP A 120 -10.94 -6.82 2.41
C ASP A 120 -11.20 -5.40 2.90
N TYR A 121 -10.38 -4.91 3.81
CA TYR A 121 -10.39 -3.51 4.16
C TYR A 121 -9.65 -2.71 3.08
N ASP A 122 -10.41 -1.95 2.30
CA ASP A 122 -9.93 -1.12 1.20
C ASP A 122 -9.25 -1.91 0.06
N MET A 123 -10.07 -2.63 -0.72
CA MET A 123 -9.62 -3.52 -1.80
C MET A 123 -8.88 -2.80 -2.93
N GLY A 124 -8.99 -1.47 -3.03
CA GLY A 124 -8.30 -0.70 -4.05
C GLY A 124 -8.65 -1.12 -5.49
N LYS A 125 -7.60 -1.36 -6.28
CA LYS A 125 -7.70 -1.88 -7.66
C LYS A 125 -7.92 -3.40 -7.73
N GLY A 126 -8.01 -4.11 -6.58
CA GLY A 126 -8.28 -5.55 -6.52
C GLY A 126 -7.13 -6.46 -6.95
N ILE A 127 -5.92 -5.92 -7.11
CA ILE A 127 -4.76 -6.65 -7.67
C ILE A 127 -4.25 -7.80 -6.80
N GLN A 128 -4.63 -7.87 -5.53
CA GLN A 128 -4.30 -8.98 -4.64
C GLN A 128 -5.07 -10.26 -5.01
N TRP A 129 -6.30 -10.14 -5.48
CA TRP A 129 -7.25 -11.25 -5.59
C TRP A 129 -7.16 -12.21 -6.80
N PRO A 130 -6.49 -11.91 -7.92
CA PRO A 130 -6.41 -12.82 -9.07
C PRO A 130 -5.83 -14.22 -8.78
N PRO A 131 -4.74 -14.36 -8.00
CA PRO A 131 -4.25 -15.67 -7.58
C PRO A 131 -5.29 -16.49 -6.80
N ILE A 132 -6.05 -15.84 -5.92
CA ILE A 132 -7.10 -16.50 -5.12
C ILE A 132 -8.25 -16.95 -6.02
N ILE A 133 -8.70 -16.11 -6.95
CA ILE A 133 -9.74 -16.47 -7.93
C ILE A 133 -9.35 -17.75 -8.68
N LYS A 134 -8.11 -17.80 -9.20
CA LYS A 134 -7.60 -18.98 -9.90
C LYS A 134 -7.56 -20.22 -9.00
N ALA A 135 -7.07 -20.07 -7.77
CA ALA A 135 -7.02 -21.17 -6.80
C ALA A 135 -8.42 -21.68 -6.41
N MET A 136 -9.41 -20.80 -6.26
CA MET A 136 -10.78 -21.18 -5.92
C MET A 136 -11.46 -21.92 -7.07
N SER A 137 -11.21 -21.51 -8.32
CA SER A 137 -11.70 -22.23 -9.50
C SER A 137 -11.16 -23.67 -9.54
N GLN A 138 -9.85 -23.84 -9.34
CA GLN A 138 -9.21 -25.17 -9.32
C GLN A 138 -9.75 -26.06 -8.20
N LYS A 139 -10.01 -25.48 -7.02
CA LYS A 139 -10.60 -26.18 -5.86
C LYS A 139 -12.12 -26.34 -5.97
N ARG A 140 -12.78 -25.78 -7.00
CA ARG A 140 -14.24 -25.77 -7.19
C ARG A 140 -15.02 -25.22 -5.99
N LYS A 141 -14.48 -24.17 -5.35
CA LYS A 141 -15.09 -23.46 -4.21
C LYS A 141 -15.75 -22.16 -4.66
N ILE A 142 -16.75 -21.68 -3.94
CA ILE A 142 -17.42 -20.40 -4.19
C ILE A 142 -16.61 -19.29 -3.52
N LEU A 143 -16.38 -18.18 -4.24
CA LEU A 143 -15.68 -17.01 -3.71
C LEU A 143 -16.62 -15.81 -3.59
N ARG A 144 -16.68 -15.24 -2.39
CA ARG A 144 -17.29 -13.94 -2.10
C ARG A 144 -16.18 -12.97 -1.69
N LEU A 145 -16.14 -11.80 -2.31
CA LEU A 145 -15.26 -10.70 -1.95
C LEU A 145 -16.11 -9.52 -1.49
N THR A 146 -15.81 -8.97 -0.32
CA THR A 146 -16.43 -7.75 0.19
C THR A 146 -15.35 -6.73 0.46
N SER A 147 -15.44 -5.56 -0.18
CA SER A 147 -14.58 -4.41 0.13
C SER A 147 -15.24 -3.56 1.20
N ILE A 148 -14.48 -3.19 2.24
CA ILE A 148 -14.92 -2.21 3.22
C ILE A 148 -14.58 -0.82 2.70
N LYS A 149 -15.63 -0.02 2.53
CA LYS A 149 -15.57 1.32 1.99
C LYS A 149 -14.86 2.26 2.96
N LYS A 150 -13.95 3.06 2.43
CA LYS A 150 -13.35 4.18 3.16
C LYS A 150 -14.28 5.39 3.16
N SER A 151 -14.31 6.14 4.25
CA SER A 151 -15.14 7.34 4.40
C SER A 151 -14.73 8.53 3.52
N THR A 152 -13.60 8.45 2.81
CA THR A 152 -13.04 9.55 2.02
C THR A 152 -12.87 9.18 0.55
N SER A 153 -13.14 10.11 -0.38
CA SER A 153 -13.10 9.94 -1.83
C SER A 153 -11.94 9.07 -2.34
N ASP A 154 -12.28 7.89 -2.86
CA ASP A 154 -11.31 6.95 -3.41
C ASP A 154 -10.83 7.41 -4.80
N HIS A 155 -9.54 7.18 -5.07
CA HIS A 155 -8.95 7.42 -6.40
C HIS A 155 -9.31 6.31 -7.41
N TRP A 156 -9.89 5.20 -6.95
CA TRP A 156 -10.32 4.07 -7.77
C TRP A 156 -11.84 3.91 -7.69
N ARG A 157 -12.44 3.47 -8.80
CA ARG A 157 -13.88 3.24 -8.89
C ARG A 157 -14.16 1.78 -8.53
N PHE A 158 -14.82 1.54 -7.39
CA PHE A 158 -15.17 0.18 -6.94
C PHE A 158 -15.83 -0.65 -8.04
N GLU A 159 -16.81 -0.08 -8.77
CA GLU A 159 -17.50 -0.76 -9.86
C GLU A 159 -16.57 -1.24 -10.99
N GLU A 160 -15.50 -0.50 -11.27
CA GLU A 160 -14.51 -0.90 -12.26
C GLU A 160 -13.62 -2.03 -11.75
N THR A 161 -13.22 -1.99 -10.47
CA THR A 161 -12.53 -3.10 -9.80
C THR A 161 -13.40 -4.36 -9.79
N LYS A 162 -14.67 -4.24 -9.39
CA LYS A 162 -15.65 -5.31 -9.38
C LYS A 162 -15.79 -5.94 -10.77
N ARG A 163 -16.02 -5.12 -11.80
CA ARG A 163 -16.14 -5.61 -13.19
C ARG A 163 -14.91 -6.40 -13.61
N ARG A 164 -13.69 -5.87 -13.41
CA ARG A 164 -12.43 -6.57 -13.78
C ARG A 164 -12.27 -7.91 -13.06
N LEU A 165 -12.58 -7.96 -11.76
CA LEU A 165 -12.49 -9.20 -10.98
C LEU A 165 -13.51 -10.25 -11.46
N VAL A 166 -14.75 -9.84 -11.72
CA VAL A 166 -15.81 -10.72 -12.26
C VAL A 166 -15.46 -11.21 -13.65
N ASP A 167 -15.02 -10.32 -14.55
CA ASP A 167 -14.57 -10.68 -15.90
C ASP A 167 -13.44 -11.72 -15.84
N TYR A 168 -12.46 -11.54 -14.95
CA TYR A 168 -11.38 -12.50 -14.75
C TYR A 168 -11.87 -13.84 -14.18
N ALA A 169 -12.79 -13.83 -13.21
CA ALA A 169 -13.36 -15.05 -12.65
C ALA A 169 -14.14 -15.87 -13.68
N ASN A 170 -14.86 -15.20 -14.59
CA ASN A 170 -15.60 -15.82 -15.68
C ASN A 170 -14.70 -16.61 -16.64
N LEU A 171 -13.45 -16.17 -16.86
CA LEU A 171 -12.46 -16.92 -17.67
C LEU A 171 -12.18 -18.32 -17.11
N PHE A 172 -12.41 -18.54 -15.81
CA PHE A 172 -12.21 -19.82 -15.14
C PHE A 172 -13.52 -20.50 -14.71
N GLY A 173 -14.67 -20.02 -15.19
CA GLY A 173 -15.98 -20.53 -14.82
C GLY A 173 -16.30 -20.43 -13.32
N LEU A 174 -15.65 -19.51 -12.60
CA LEU A 174 -15.87 -19.31 -11.16
C LEU A 174 -17.02 -18.32 -10.93
N THR A 175 -18.02 -18.71 -10.15
CA THR A 175 -19.03 -17.79 -9.64
C THR A 175 -18.41 -16.90 -8.55
N LEU A 176 -18.07 -15.66 -8.92
CA LEU A 176 -17.54 -14.65 -8.01
C LEU A 176 -18.63 -13.62 -7.65
N GLN A 177 -18.87 -13.44 -6.36
CA GLN A 177 -19.67 -12.31 -5.84
C GLN A 177 -18.73 -11.23 -5.31
N VAL A 178 -18.93 -9.97 -5.72
CA VAL A 178 -18.16 -8.82 -5.24
C VAL A 178 -19.10 -7.72 -4.77
N ASP A 179 -18.98 -7.34 -3.50
CA ASP A 179 -19.81 -6.32 -2.85
C ASP A 179 -18.95 -5.25 -2.17
N GLU A 180 -19.50 -4.06 -2.00
CA GLU A 180 -18.95 -2.98 -1.17
C GLU A 180 -19.87 -2.77 0.02
N MET A 181 -19.30 -2.58 1.20
CA MET A 181 -20.04 -2.33 2.44
C MET A 181 -19.36 -1.29 3.30
N THR A 182 -20.14 -0.57 4.11
CA THR A 182 -19.59 0.21 5.22
C THR A 182 -19.25 -0.70 6.41
N PHE A 183 -18.54 -0.13 7.37
CA PHE A 183 -18.21 -0.82 8.61
C PHE A 183 -19.47 -1.23 9.41
N GLU A 184 -20.48 -0.36 9.41
CA GLU A 184 -21.76 -0.56 10.10
C GLU A 184 -22.61 -1.64 9.43
N GLU A 185 -22.60 -1.68 8.10
CA GLU A 185 -23.26 -2.69 7.30
C GLU A 185 -22.63 -4.06 7.53
N LEU A 186 -21.29 -4.13 7.51
CA LEU A 186 -20.54 -5.35 7.81
C LEU A 186 -20.90 -5.89 9.21
N ALA A 187 -20.86 -5.03 10.23
CA ALA A 187 -21.23 -5.41 11.59
C ALA A 187 -22.68 -5.92 11.67
N SER A 188 -23.59 -5.35 10.89
CA SER A 188 -25.00 -5.73 10.85
C SER A 188 -25.24 -7.05 10.12
N GLU A 189 -24.57 -7.28 8.99
CA GLU A 189 -24.64 -8.53 8.24
C GLU A 189 -24.09 -9.69 9.08
N LEU A 190 -22.97 -9.49 9.76
CA LEU A 190 -22.33 -10.51 10.59
C LEU A 190 -23.19 -10.87 11.81
N ARG A 191 -23.85 -9.88 12.44
CA ARG A 191 -24.87 -10.14 13.48
C ARG A 191 -26.05 -10.96 12.95
N ARG A 192 -26.44 -10.75 11.69
CA ARG A 192 -27.54 -11.50 11.05
C ARG A 192 -27.12 -12.92 10.70
N MET A 193 -25.89 -13.14 10.26
CA MET A 193 -25.32 -14.48 10.03
C MET A 193 -25.34 -15.32 11.30
N LYS A 194 -24.95 -14.73 12.46
CA LYS A 194 -25.02 -15.39 13.78
C LYS A 194 -26.42 -15.92 14.12
N LYS A 195 -27.47 -15.17 13.78
CA LYS A 195 -28.87 -15.56 14.08
C LYS A 195 -29.41 -16.66 13.18
N ARG A 196 -28.90 -16.79 11.95
CA ARG A 196 -29.47 -17.67 10.92
C ARG A 196 -28.96 -19.11 10.98
N GLY A 197 -27.90 -19.40 11.73
CA GLY A 197 -27.34 -20.76 11.86
C GLY A 197 -26.99 -21.42 10.52
N LYS A 198 -26.79 -20.62 9.46
CA LYS A 198 -26.64 -21.11 8.09
C LYS A 198 -25.23 -21.68 7.90
N ARG A 199 -25.13 -22.73 7.09
CA ARG A 199 -23.90 -23.48 6.75
C ARG A 199 -22.71 -22.55 6.49
N SER A 200 -21.59 -22.96 7.07
CA SER A 200 -20.36 -22.23 7.34
C SER A 200 -19.65 -21.70 6.09
N GLU A 201 -19.71 -20.39 5.88
CA GLU A 201 -18.71 -19.72 5.04
C GLU A 201 -17.42 -19.59 5.84
N TRP A 202 -16.28 -19.90 5.23
CA TRP A 202 -14.99 -19.66 5.86
C TRP A 202 -14.63 -18.19 5.69
N LEU A 203 -14.57 -17.46 6.81
CA LEU A 203 -14.35 -16.02 6.81
C LEU A 203 -12.87 -15.69 6.82
N VAL A 204 -12.47 -14.77 5.94
CA VAL A 204 -11.13 -14.19 5.91
C VAL A 204 -11.25 -12.68 6.06
N PHE A 205 -10.58 -12.10 7.04
CA PHE A 205 -10.41 -10.66 7.17
C PHE A 205 -9.02 -10.30 6.65
N ASN A 206 -8.95 -9.52 5.57
CA ASN A 206 -7.71 -9.04 4.98
C ASN A 206 -7.58 -7.53 5.24
N CYS A 207 -6.46 -7.11 5.82
CA CYS A 207 -6.15 -5.71 6.06
C CYS A 207 -4.71 -5.41 5.65
N MET A 208 -4.56 -4.76 4.51
CA MET A 208 -3.26 -4.29 4.02
C MET A 208 -3.12 -2.81 4.40
N PHE A 209 -2.32 -2.56 5.43
CA PHE A 209 -2.17 -1.26 6.07
C PHE A 209 -0.93 -0.54 5.57
N GLN A 210 -1.11 0.72 5.16
CA GLN A 210 -0.02 1.69 4.91
C GLN A 210 1.09 1.27 3.95
N PHE A 211 0.75 0.51 2.92
CA PHE A 211 1.64 0.43 1.79
C PHE A 211 1.60 1.73 0.98
N SER A 212 2.76 2.26 0.62
CA SER A 212 2.92 3.53 -0.11
C SER A 212 2.19 3.58 -1.46
N TYR A 213 1.84 2.43 -2.04
CA TYR A 213 1.06 2.34 -3.27
C TYR A 213 -0.45 2.37 -3.05
N MET A 214 -0.97 2.17 -1.84
CA MET A 214 -2.41 2.06 -1.58
C MET A 214 -3.14 3.42 -1.48
N GLY A 215 -2.52 4.51 -1.95
CA GLY A 215 -3.14 5.85 -1.89
C GLY A 215 -3.28 6.36 -0.46
N LYS A 216 -4.28 7.24 -0.21
CA LYS A 216 -4.45 7.94 1.08
C LYS A 216 -4.32 6.97 2.27
N ARG A 217 -3.51 7.37 3.24
CA ARG A 217 -3.24 6.66 4.51
C ARG A 217 -4.55 6.19 5.16
N MET A 218 -4.75 4.88 5.31
CA MET A 218 -5.69 4.34 6.29
C MET A 218 -5.21 4.82 7.67
N ARG A 219 -6.12 5.29 8.54
CA ARG A 219 -5.69 5.67 9.90
C ARG A 219 -5.47 4.40 10.70
N ARG A 220 -4.45 4.41 11.58
CA ARG A 220 -4.16 3.28 12.47
C ARG A 220 -5.37 2.87 13.30
N ILE A 221 -6.17 3.86 13.71
CA ILE A 221 -7.41 3.66 14.47
C ILE A 221 -8.41 2.82 13.66
N ASP A 222 -8.63 3.16 12.38
CA ASP A 222 -9.61 2.45 11.54
C ASP A 222 -9.19 0.99 11.30
N ALA A 223 -7.89 0.74 11.08
CA ALA A 223 -7.33 -0.61 10.96
C ALA A 223 -7.54 -1.42 12.24
N LEU A 224 -7.28 -0.82 13.40
CA LEU A 224 -7.46 -1.47 14.70
C LEU A 224 -8.94 -1.77 15.00
N GLU A 225 -9.86 -0.87 14.64
CA GLU A 225 -11.30 -1.10 14.76
C GLU A 225 -11.75 -2.28 13.90
N PHE A 226 -11.26 -2.38 12.67
CA PHE A 226 -11.52 -3.53 11.80
C PHE A 226 -10.99 -4.83 12.35
N LEU A 227 -9.74 -4.86 12.82
CA LEU A 227 -9.14 -6.05 13.42
C LEU A 227 -9.85 -6.46 14.71
N LYS A 228 -10.32 -5.49 15.51
CA LYS A 228 -11.11 -5.76 16.72
C LYS A 228 -12.44 -6.43 16.37
N LEU A 229 -13.16 -5.91 15.38
CA LEU A 229 -14.40 -6.52 14.89
C LEU A 229 -14.15 -7.94 14.36
N ALA A 230 -13.10 -8.14 13.56
CA ALA A 230 -12.70 -9.45 13.07
C ALA A 230 -12.46 -10.44 14.22
N LYS A 231 -11.69 -10.03 15.24
CA LYS A 231 -11.39 -10.85 16.42
C LYS A 231 -12.66 -11.22 17.20
N GLU A 232 -13.53 -10.26 17.49
CA GLU A 232 -14.77 -10.51 18.23
C GLU A 232 -15.64 -11.56 17.51
N LEU A 233 -15.70 -11.50 16.19
CA LEU A 233 -16.52 -12.40 15.38
C LEU A 233 -15.94 -13.81 15.24
N LEU A 234 -14.63 -13.92 15.06
CA LEU A 234 -13.97 -15.22 15.00
C LEU A 234 -14.04 -15.94 16.36
N LEU A 235 -13.94 -15.20 17.48
CA LEU A 235 -14.05 -15.77 18.82
C LEU A 235 -15.50 -16.18 19.17
N ALA A 236 -16.49 -15.36 18.79
CA ALA A 236 -17.90 -15.63 19.07
C ALA A 236 -18.45 -16.87 18.34
N ASN A 237 -17.75 -17.37 17.31
CA ASN A 237 -18.18 -18.51 16.48
C ASN A 237 -17.20 -19.70 16.56
N SER A 238 -16.39 -19.78 17.62
CA SER A 238 -15.28 -20.73 17.80
C SER A 238 -15.62 -22.22 17.66
N SER A 239 -16.90 -22.62 17.80
CA SER A 239 -17.36 -23.99 17.58
C SER A 239 -17.83 -24.30 16.15
N THR A 240 -18.03 -23.29 15.28
CA THR A 240 -18.70 -23.46 13.97
C THR A 240 -18.01 -22.75 12.79
N HIS A 241 -17.19 -21.73 13.04
CA HIS A 241 -16.52 -20.95 11.99
C HIS A 241 -15.07 -20.70 12.40
N ARG A 242 -14.17 -21.60 11.99
CA ARG A 242 -12.74 -21.24 11.90
C ARG A 242 -12.64 -20.18 10.79
N GLY A 243 -11.83 -19.14 10.99
CA GLY A 243 -11.58 -18.12 9.98
C GLY A 243 -10.16 -17.60 10.15
N LEU A 244 -9.75 -16.71 9.26
CA LEU A 244 -8.37 -16.20 9.21
C LEU A 244 -8.37 -14.68 9.25
N VAL A 245 -7.39 -14.11 9.94
CA VAL A 245 -7.03 -12.69 9.79
C VAL A 245 -5.67 -12.62 9.13
N THR A 246 -5.56 -11.84 8.06
CA THR A 246 -4.31 -11.49 7.41
C THR A 246 -4.11 -9.98 7.56
N PHE A 247 -2.92 -9.60 8.02
CA PHE A 247 -2.58 -8.21 8.29
C PHE A 247 -1.18 -7.93 7.73
N GLY A 248 -1.09 -6.97 6.81
CA GLY A 248 0.17 -6.47 6.28
C GLY A 248 0.42 -5.07 6.83
N ASP A 249 1.50 -4.86 7.58
CA ASP A 249 1.89 -3.55 8.11
C ASP A 249 3.05 -2.97 7.27
N GLY A 250 2.73 -2.01 6.40
CA GLY A 250 3.72 -1.27 5.63
C GLY A 250 4.59 -0.32 6.45
N GLU A 251 4.13 0.11 7.64
CA GLU A 251 4.87 0.95 8.59
C GLU A 251 5.74 0.14 9.56
N ALA A 252 5.60 -1.18 9.65
CA ALA A 252 6.48 -1.98 10.51
C ALA A 252 7.96 -1.90 10.05
N MET A 253 8.19 -1.62 8.77
CA MET A 253 9.52 -1.25 8.24
C MET A 253 10.03 0.08 8.79
N ASP A 254 9.14 0.97 9.25
CA ASP A 254 9.47 2.28 9.79
C ASP A 254 9.80 2.27 11.29
N ASN A 255 9.16 1.40 12.08
CA ASN A 255 9.22 1.43 13.55
C ASN A 255 10.37 0.62 14.20
N SER A 256 11.22 -0.06 13.43
CA SER A 256 12.31 -0.90 13.98
C SER A 256 13.48 -0.13 14.62
N HIS A 257 13.43 1.20 14.71
CA HIS A 257 14.37 2.02 15.46
C HIS A 257 13.63 2.96 16.43
N HIS A 258 12.98 2.37 17.44
CA HIS A 258 12.63 3.10 18.66
C HIS A 258 13.90 3.34 19.49
N ASN A 259 14.74 4.27 19.04
CA ASN A 259 15.48 5.11 19.97
C ASN A 259 15.84 6.45 19.31
N THR A 260 15.52 7.54 20.03
CA THR A 260 15.95 8.94 19.87
C THR A 260 15.40 9.77 18.70
N ASN A 261 14.47 10.69 19.03
CA ASN A 261 14.27 12.10 18.61
C ASN A 261 14.56 12.63 17.19
N ASN A 262 15.03 11.86 16.21
CA ASN A 262 15.48 12.38 14.91
C ASN A 262 14.51 12.05 13.75
N THR A 263 13.25 12.47 13.83
CA THR A 263 12.22 12.11 12.83
C THR A 263 12.54 12.61 11.42
N PHE A 264 13.12 13.80 11.26
CA PHE A 264 13.43 14.37 9.95
C PHE A 264 14.67 13.71 9.31
N LEU A 265 15.76 13.62 10.06
CA LEU A 265 17.02 13.01 9.62
C LEU A 265 16.87 11.51 9.34
N HIS A 266 16.10 10.77 10.14
CA HIS A 266 15.80 9.36 9.85
C HIS A 266 14.99 9.19 8.56
N THR A 267 13.99 10.04 8.34
CA THR A 267 13.17 10.01 7.12
C THR A 267 14.03 10.34 5.89
N LEU A 268 14.88 11.36 5.99
CA LEU A 268 15.76 11.77 4.90
C LEU A 268 16.82 10.70 4.59
N THR A 269 17.47 10.15 5.61
CA THR A 269 18.48 9.08 5.47
C THR A 269 17.85 7.83 4.85
N ARG A 270 16.60 7.50 5.20
CA ARG A 270 15.85 6.40 4.59
C ARG A 270 15.47 6.65 3.14
N ILE A 271 14.97 7.84 2.80
CA ILE A 271 14.66 8.19 1.41
C ILE A 271 15.94 8.13 0.56
N CYS A 272 17.07 8.61 1.08
CA CYS A 272 18.37 8.52 0.44
C CYS A 272 18.87 7.07 0.31
N TYR A 273 18.71 6.26 1.36
CA TYR A 273 19.10 4.85 1.36
C TYR A 273 18.25 4.01 0.41
N ILE A 274 16.94 4.23 0.36
CA ILE A 274 16.05 3.62 -0.61
C ILE A 274 16.48 4.04 -2.02
N THR A 275 16.56 5.33 -2.31
CA THR A 275 16.95 5.80 -3.66
C THR A 275 18.32 5.30 -4.12
N ASN A 276 19.30 5.15 -3.21
CA ASN A 276 20.65 4.67 -3.53
C ASN A 276 20.80 3.14 -3.57
N ARG A 277 20.10 2.37 -2.71
CA ARG A 277 20.18 0.89 -2.72
C ARG A 277 19.31 0.29 -3.82
N PHE A 278 18.21 0.96 -4.16
CA PHE A 278 17.35 0.60 -5.29
C PHE A 278 17.89 1.08 -6.65
N SER A 279 19.09 1.64 -6.78
CA SER A 279 19.73 1.83 -8.10
C SER A 279 20.68 0.66 -8.45
N SER A 280 21.20 -0.04 -7.44
CA SER A 280 22.30 -1.01 -7.59
C SER A 280 21.87 -2.48 -7.54
N HIS A 281 20.71 -2.82 -6.93
CA HIS A 281 20.31 -4.22 -6.70
C HIS A 281 19.35 -4.85 -7.75
N TRP A 282 18.94 -4.12 -8.80
CA TRP A 282 17.89 -4.59 -9.72
C TRP A 282 18.29 -5.64 -10.76
N ASN A 283 19.58 -5.87 -11.00
CA ASN A 283 20.00 -6.78 -12.07
C ASN A 283 20.01 -8.28 -11.68
N CYS A 284 20.00 -8.63 -10.39
CA CYS A 284 20.32 -10.01 -9.99
C CYS A 284 19.13 -10.85 -9.49
N ILE A 285 18.02 -10.25 -9.05
CA ILE A 285 16.97 -10.99 -8.30
C ILE A 285 15.71 -11.26 -9.17
N PHE A 286 15.53 -10.54 -10.27
CA PHE A 286 14.28 -10.50 -11.03
C PHE A 286 13.93 -11.78 -11.84
N PRO A 287 14.87 -12.53 -12.46
CA PRO A 287 14.48 -13.68 -13.30
C PRO A 287 14.01 -14.92 -12.52
N LEU A 288 14.35 -15.07 -11.23
CA LEU A 288 14.14 -16.32 -10.50
C LEU A 288 12.74 -16.47 -9.88
N ILE A 289 12.05 -15.35 -9.60
CA ILE A 289 10.74 -15.36 -8.92
C ILE A 289 9.59 -15.33 -9.94
N LEU A 290 9.78 -14.69 -11.10
CA LEU A 290 8.75 -14.57 -12.13
C LEU A 290 8.45 -15.86 -12.89
N HIS A 291 9.42 -16.79 -12.97
CA HIS A 291 9.23 -18.03 -13.74
C HIS A 291 8.15 -18.96 -13.14
N LYS A 292 7.66 -18.70 -11.91
CA LYS A 292 6.65 -19.52 -11.22
C LYS A 292 5.24 -18.93 -11.16
N GLN A 293 5.01 -17.69 -11.56
CA GLN A 293 3.67 -17.06 -11.51
C GLN A 293 3.37 -16.26 -12.77
N GLU A 294 3.00 -16.97 -13.84
CA GLU A 294 2.39 -16.36 -15.03
C GLU A 294 0.94 -15.98 -14.71
N LEU A 295 0.72 -14.69 -14.39
CA LEU A 295 -0.60 -14.07 -14.39
C LEU A 295 -0.69 -13.08 -15.56
N PRO A 296 -1.74 -13.13 -16.38
CA PRO A 296 -1.94 -12.17 -17.47
C PRO A 296 -2.32 -10.79 -16.89
N TRP A 297 -1.31 -9.97 -16.62
CA TRP A 297 -1.44 -8.61 -16.08
C TRP A 297 -2.32 -7.67 -16.92
N ASN A 298 -2.47 -7.95 -18.22
CA ASN A 298 -3.29 -7.16 -19.15
C ASN A 298 -4.79 -7.18 -18.82
N LEU A 299 -5.24 -8.09 -17.95
CA LEU A 299 -6.64 -8.15 -17.49
C LEU A 299 -6.89 -7.27 -16.25
N PHE A 300 -5.83 -6.77 -15.60
CA PHE A 300 -5.90 -6.04 -14.33
C PHE A 300 -5.46 -4.58 -14.42
N PHE A 301 -4.86 -4.17 -15.54
CA PHE A 301 -4.40 -2.81 -15.83
C PHE A 301 -4.77 -2.39 -17.24
#